data_AF-A0AAD8A001-F1
#
_entry.id   AF-A0AAD8A001-F1
#
_cell.length_a   1.000
_cell.length_b   1.000
_cell.length_c   1.000
_cell.angle_alpha   90.00
_cell.angle_beta   90.00
_cell.angle_gamma   90.00
#
_symmetry.space_group_name_H-M   'P 1'
#
loop_
_entity.id
_entity.type
_entity.pdbx_description
1 polymer ?
#
loop_
_entity_poly.entity_id
_entity_poly.type
_entity_poly.pdbx_seq_one_letter_code
_entity_poly.pdbx_strand_id
1 'polypeptide(L)'
;MLIFALTVVQCADTCRLRNWLLITAVFECHSADSLWICLICGHVGCGRYVQGHAYEHYHETQHCYSMQLGNNRVWDYVGDNFVHRLLQNKGDGKLVEGSAPAGKQQFDDEKLDSVQLEFTYLLTSQLDSQRLYFEDKITRLEQQALAETAELQEKACKALEENQKLQGKLLLLTREKQTMDKKLQQLSSKLATTQSELQDEQQMNKSLQQNQQVWQTKFQSLEKQFNEYKDKKDKELEDVKEQLRDVMFFLEAQKQISESADRDEIAEGRIVIGEAAPPSGSSASARKERRRRHR
;
A
#
# COMPACT_ATOMS: atom_id res chain seq x y z
N MET A 1 -5.55 41.69 -33.29
CA MET A 1 -6.06 41.45 -31.93
C MET A 1 -7.33 42.23 -31.59
N LEU A 2 -7.54 43.47 -32.06
CA LEU A 2 -8.80 44.22 -31.90
C LEU A 2 -10.05 43.57 -32.54
N ILE A 3 -9.87 42.65 -33.49
CA ILE A 3 -10.97 41.95 -34.19
C ILE A 3 -11.63 40.91 -33.28
N PHE A 4 -10.90 40.30 -32.34
CA PHE A 4 -11.46 39.34 -31.38
C PHE A 4 -12.38 40.02 -30.34
N ALA A 5 -12.15 41.29 -30.02
CA ALA A 5 -12.98 42.03 -29.08
C ALA A 5 -14.34 42.42 -29.70
N LEU A 6 -14.39 42.74 -31.00
CA LEU A 6 -15.63 43.11 -31.69
C LEU A 6 -16.55 41.91 -31.95
N THR A 7 -15.99 40.72 -32.23
CA THR A 7 -16.80 39.51 -32.41
C THR A 7 -17.44 38.99 -31.12
N VAL A 8 -16.83 39.23 -29.95
CA VAL A 8 -17.42 38.90 -28.65
C VAL A 8 -18.59 39.84 -28.32
N VAL A 9 -18.50 41.12 -28.69
CA VAL A 9 -19.56 42.12 -28.43
C VAL A 9 -20.78 41.91 -29.34
N GLN A 10 -20.57 41.50 -30.59
CA GLN A 10 -21.67 41.32 -31.55
C GLN A 10 -22.42 39.98 -31.37
N CYS A 11 -21.88 39.05 -30.58
CA CYS A 11 -22.52 37.78 -30.21
C CYS A 11 -23.25 37.84 -28.84
N ALA A 12 -23.16 38.97 -28.13
CA ALA A 12 -23.79 39.14 -26.82
C ALA A 12 -25.32 39.31 -26.88
N ASP A 13 -25.87 39.66 -28.05
CA ASP A 13 -27.32 39.77 -28.25
C ASP A 13 -28.00 38.40 -28.45
N THR A 14 -27.24 37.34 -28.74
CA THR A 14 -27.74 35.97 -28.92
C THR A 14 -27.50 35.08 -27.69
N CYS A 15 -28.26 35.37 -26.63
CA CYS A 15 -28.88 34.44 -25.66
C CYS A 15 -28.11 33.26 -25.01
N ARG A 16 -26.78 33.08 -25.12
CA ARG A 16 -26.03 32.04 -24.35
C ARG A 16 -24.76 32.49 -23.63
N LEU A 17 -24.15 33.62 -23.99
CA LEU A 17 -22.94 34.14 -23.33
C LEU A 17 -23.22 34.94 -22.06
N ARG A 18 -24.43 35.50 -21.93
CA ARG A 18 -24.87 36.25 -20.74
C ARG A 18 -24.73 35.42 -19.46
N ASN A 19 -25.03 34.12 -19.55
CA ASN A 19 -24.99 33.20 -18.40
C ASN A 19 -23.55 32.81 -18.00
N TRP A 20 -22.57 32.88 -18.90
CA TRP A 20 -21.18 32.49 -18.63
C TRP A 20 -20.34 33.67 -18.11
N LEU A 21 -20.59 34.89 -18.62
CA LEU A 21 -19.97 36.13 -18.13
C LEU A 21 -20.50 36.56 -16.75
N LEU A 22 -21.75 36.21 -16.41
CA LEU A 22 -22.30 36.40 -15.06
C LEU A 22 -21.64 35.49 -14.01
N ILE A 23 -21.20 34.28 -14.39
CA ILE A 23 -20.64 33.29 -13.44
C ILE A 23 -19.27 33.72 -12.90
N THR A 24 -18.43 34.41 -13.69
CA THR A 24 -17.12 34.90 -13.23
C THR A 24 -17.24 36.16 -12.38
N ALA A 25 -18.16 37.08 -12.68
CA ALA A 25 -18.38 38.30 -11.88
C ALA A 25 -19.01 38.00 -10.51
N VAL A 26 -19.90 36.99 -10.43
CA VAL A 26 -20.60 36.57 -9.20
C VAL A 26 -19.65 35.94 -8.17
N PHE A 27 -18.46 35.49 -8.56
CA PHE A 27 -17.55 34.80 -7.65
C PHE A 27 -16.85 35.73 -6.63
N GLU A 28 -16.74 37.03 -6.94
CA GLU A 28 -16.08 38.01 -6.05
C GLU A 28 -17.03 39.12 -5.55
N CYS A 29 -18.11 39.43 -6.29
CA CYS A 29 -19.13 40.39 -5.87
C CYS A 29 -20.54 39.86 -6.18
N HIS A 30 -21.43 39.79 -5.20
CA HIS A 30 -22.83 39.36 -5.38
C HIS A 30 -23.72 40.38 -6.11
N SER A 31 -23.13 41.36 -6.81
CA SER A 31 -23.87 42.39 -7.54
C SER A 31 -23.81 42.13 -9.05
N ALA A 32 -24.99 42.03 -9.68
CA ALA A 32 -25.13 41.90 -11.13
C ALA A 32 -25.27 43.26 -11.84
N ASP A 33 -25.16 44.37 -11.10
CA ASP A 33 -25.43 45.71 -11.61
C ASP A 33 -24.14 46.46 -11.96
N SER A 34 -24.14 47.16 -13.09
CA SER A 34 -23.01 47.97 -13.57
C SER A 34 -21.69 47.21 -13.74
N LEU A 35 -21.73 46.12 -14.53
CA LEU A 35 -20.56 45.31 -14.87
C LEU A 35 -19.70 45.96 -15.97
N TRP A 36 -18.38 45.81 -15.84
CA TRP A 36 -17.36 46.32 -16.76
C TRP A 36 -16.44 45.19 -17.19
N ILE A 37 -16.14 45.12 -18.49
CA ILE A 37 -15.21 44.14 -19.05
C ILE A 37 -13.93 44.83 -19.51
N CYS A 38 -12.77 44.30 -19.12
CA CYS A 38 -11.47 44.75 -19.59
C CYS A 38 -11.28 44.35 -21.07
N LEU A 39 -10.93 45.32 -21.92
CA LEU A 39 -10.75 45.06 -23.36
C LEU A 39 -9.40 44.42 -23.71
N ILE A 40 -8.48 44.31 -22.74
CA ILE A 40 -7.14 43.75 -22.94
C ILE A 40 -7.13 42.26 -22.58
N CYS A 41 -7.67 41.89 -21.42
CA CYS A 41 -7.62 40.51 -20.90
C CYS A 41 -8.98 39.84 -20.71
N GLY A 42 -10.10 40.54 -20.89
CA GLY A 42 -11.44 39.98 -20.75
C GLY A 42 -11.92 39.78 -19.29
N HIS A 43 -11.20 40.28 -18.30
CA HIS A 43 -11.65 40.25 -16.89
C HIS A 43 -12.92 41.10 -16.71
N VAL A 44 -13.89 40.61 -15.93
CA VAL A 44 -15.17 41.28 -15.67
C VAL A 44 -15.23 41.69 -14.22
N GLY A 45 -15.37 42.99 -13.96
CA GLY A 45 -15.45 43.56 -12.62
C GLY A 45 -16.65 44.49 -12.44
N CYS A 46 -17.04 44.75 -11.19
CA CYS A 46 -18.08 45.73 -10.87
C CYS A 46 -17.54 47.17 -10.98
N GLY A 47 -18.44 48.10 -11.28
CA GLY A 47 -18.11 49.52 -11.43
C GLY A 47 -17.70 50.21 -10.13
N ARG A 48 -17.14 51.42 -10.27
CA ARG A 48 -16.68 52.28 -9.15
C ARG A 48 -17.72 52.59 -8.07
N TYR A 49 -19.01 52.56 -8.42
CA TYR A 49 -20.11 52.85 -7.50
C TYR A 49 -20.62 51.63 -6.74
N VAL A 50 -20.00 50.45 -6.93
CA VAL A 50 -20.31 49.22 -6.23
C VAL A 50 -19.14 48.86 -5.30
N GLN A 51 -18.25 47.95 -5.72
CA GLN A 51 -17.01 47.61 -5.00
C GLN A 51 -15.75 47.99 -5.79
N GLY A 52 -15.89 48.41 -7.06
CA GLY A 52 -14.76 48.93 -7.83
C GLY A 52 -13.75 47.89 -8.31
N HIS A 53 -14.10 46.61 -8.44
CA HIS A 53 -13.17 45.56 -8.88
C HIS A 53 -12.58 45.82 -10.28
N ALA A 54 -13.30 46.53 -11.16
CA ALA A 54 -12.74 46.92 -12.46
C ALA A 54 -11.57 47.93 -12.33
N TYR A 55 -11.58 48.76 -11.29
CA TYR A 55 -10.50 49.71 -10.99
C TYR A 55 -9.32 49.02 -10.28
N GLU A 56 -9.60 48.10 -9.36
CA GLU A 56 -8.57 47.29 -8.70
C GLU A 56 -7.80 46.43 -9.71
N HIS A 57 -8.51 45.80 -10.65
CA HIS A 57 -7.92 45.12 -11.80
C HIS A 57 -6.99 46.02 -12.61
N TYR A 58 -7.37 47.27 -12.87
CA TYR A 58 -6.50 48.24 -13.53
C TYR A 58 -5.24 48.52 -12.70
N HIS A 59 -5.37 48.72 -11.39
CA HIS A 59 -4.23 49.00 -10.51
C HIS A 59 -3.21 47.83 -10.49
N GLU A 60 -3.68 46.59 -10.44
CA GLU A 60 -2.84 45.39 -10.40
C GLU A 60 -2.21 45.04 -11.75
N THR A 61 -2.98 45.15 -12.83
CA THR A 61 -2.58 44.63 -14.15
C THR A 61 -2.16 45.70 -15.15
N GLN A 62 -2.37 46.99 -14.82
CA GLN A 62 -2.14 48.14 -15.71
C GLN A 62 -2.92 48.04 -17.03
N HIS A 63 -4.08 47.38 -17.01
CA HIS A 63 -4.99 47.33 -18.14
C HIS A 63 -5.88 48.58 -18.20
N CYS A 64 -5.52 49.55 -19.02
CA CYS A 64 -6.08 50.91 -19.00
C CYS A 64 -7.50 51.06 -19.57
N TYR A 65 -8.05 50.04 -20.24
CA TYR A 65 -9.34 50.17 -20.94
C TYR A 65 -10.36 49.13 -20.47
N SER A 66 -11.55 49.62 -20.10
CA SER A 66 -12.71 48.80 -19.75
C SER A 66 -13.98 49.32 -20.41
N MET A 67 -14.93 48.43 -20.69
CA MET A 67 -16.20 48.75 -21.34
C MET A 67 -17.37 48.37 -20.46
N GLN A 68 -18.33 49.28 -20.30
CA GLN A 68 -19.56 49.03 -19.56
C GLN A 68 -20.48 48.09 -20.35
N LEU A 69 -20.85 46.95 -19.75
CA LEU A 69 -21.83 46.02 -20.29
C LEU A 69 -23.23 46.66 -20.20
N GLY A 70 -23.83 46.98 -21.35
CA GLY A 70 -25.16 47.58 -21.48
C GLY A 70 -25.20 48.83 -22.34
N ASN A 71 -24.26 49.76 -22.15
CA ASN A 71 -24.21 51.03 -22.89
C ASN A 71 -23.06 51.11 -23.90
N ASN A 72 -22.21 50.08 -23.98
CA ASN A 72 -21.04 50.01 -24.86
C ASN A 72 -20.10 51.24 -24.76
N ARG A 73 -20.10 51.91 -23.60
CA ARG A 73 -19.21 53.03 -23.30
C ARG A 73 -17.87 52.50 -22.80
N VAL A 74 -16.78 52.99 -23.39
CA VAL A 74 -15.42 52.61 -23.02
C VAL A 74 -14.83 53.70 -22.13
N TRP A 75 -14.27 53.30 -20.99
CA TRP A 75 -13.59 54.15 -20.04
C TRP A 75 -12.08 53.96 -20.15
N ASP A 76 -11.35 55.07 -20.14
CA ASP A 76 -9.89 55.11 -20.05
C ASP A 76 -9.49 55.48 -18.61
N TYR A 77 -8.83 54.55 -17.92
CA TYR A 77 -8.37 54.77 -16.53
C TYR A 77 -7.17 55.71 -16.41
N VAL A 78 -6.36 55.86 -17.46
CA VAL A 78 -5.20 56.77 -17.47
C VAL A 78 -5.64 58.19 -17.80
N GLY A 79 -6.51 58.31 -18.81
CA GLY A 79 -7.06 59.58 -19.26
C GLY A 79 -8.22 60.12 -18.42
N ASP A 80 -8.74 59.34 -17.46
CA ASP A 80 -9.92 59.64 -16.62
C ASP A 80 -11.13 60.16 -17.41
N ASN A 81 -11.37 59.59 -18.60
CA ASN A 81 -12.38 60.06 -19.55
C ASN A 81 -13.06 58.91 -20.31
N PHE A 82 -14.25 59.17 -20.82
CA PHE A 82 -14.91 58.26 -21.77
C PHE A 82 -14.31 58.42 -23.17
N VAL A 83 -13.98 57.30 -23.80
CA VAL A 83 -13.50 57.29 -25.19
C VAL A 83 -14.67 57.56 -26.12
N HIS A 84 -14.69 58.72 -26.76
CA HIS A 84 -15.64 59.04 -27.82
C HIS A 84 -15.23 58.33 -29.12
N ARG A 85 -16.14 57.56 -29.69
CA ARG A 85 -15.93 56.85 -30.94
C ARG A 85 -15.78 57.84 -32.09
N LEU A 86 -14.55 58.07 -32.55
CA LEU A 86 -14.29 58.50 -33.91
C LEU A 86 -14.70 57.35 -34.83
N LEU A 87 -15.93 57.40 -35.36
CA LEU A 87 -16.37 56.50 -36.43
C LEU A 87 -15.55 56.81 -37.67
N GLN A 88 -14.42 56.12 -37.80
CA GLN A 88 -13.64 56.11 -39.02
C GLN A 88 -14.45 55.29 -40.04
N ASN A 89 -15.19 55.99 -40.90
CA ASN A 89 -15.74 55.38 -42.11
C ASN A 89 -14.57 54.82 -42.92
N LYS A 90 -14.61 53.52 -43.20
CA LYS A 90 -13.55 52.79 -43.92
C LYS A 90 -13.52 53.07 -45.44
N GLY A 91 -14.04 54.21 -45.89
CA GLY A 91 -13.96 54.66 -47.27
C GLY A 91 -13.80 56.18 -47.28
N ASP A 92 -12.73 56.67 -47.88
CA ASP A 92 -12.47 58.07 -48.25
C ASP A 92 -12.62 59.14 -47.16
N GLY A 93 -11.48 59.56 -46.59
CA GLY A 93 -11.36 60.69 -45.66
C GLY A 93 -11.63 62.05 -46.29
N LYS A 94 -12.87 62.33 -46.70
CA LYS A 94 -13.33 63.66 -47.13
C LYS A 94 -14.75 63.94 -46.63
N LEU A 95 -14.87 64.91 -45.73
CA LEU A 95 -16.16 65.54 -45.41
C LEU A 95 -16.54 66.50 -46.54
N VAL A 96 -17.78 66.46 -47.02
CA VAL A 96 -18.63 67.61 -47.42
C VAL A 96 -20.04 67.12 -47.78
N GLU A 97 -21.06 67.80 -47.23
CA GLU A 97 -22.46 67.73 -47.65
C GLU A 97 -22.62 68.32 -49.06
N GLY A 98 -23.18 67.54 -49.98
CA GLY A 98 -23.46 67.97 -51.35
C GLY A 98 -24.96 68.08 -51.61
N SER A 99 -25.47 69.31 -51.60
CA SER A 99 -26.78 69.71 -52.12
C SER A 99 -26.99 69.28 -53.58
N ALA A 100 -28.14 68.69 -53.88
CA ALA A 100 -28.59 68.35 -55.23
C ALA A 100 -28.84 69.60 -56.10
N PRO A 101 -28.63 69.51 -57.43
CA PRO A 101 -29.47 70.21 -58.37
C PRO A 101 -30.14 69.24 -59.35
N ALA A 102 -31.46 69.44 -59.49
CA ALA A 102 -32.30 68.81 -60.50
C ALA A 102 -31.91 69.27 -61.92
N GLY A 103 -31.95 68.35 -62.88
CA GLY A 103 -32.07 68.71 -64.29
C GLY A 103 -31.48 67.72 -65.30
N LYS A 104 -32.37 66.97 -65.96
CA LYS A 104 -32.21 66.21 -67.22
C LYS A 104 -31.46 64.86 -67.14
N GLN A 105 -32.18 63.82 -66.70
CA GLN A 105 -31.80 62.42 -66.84
C GLN A 105 -32.98 61.68 -67.49
N GLN A 106 -32.76 61.07 -68.64
CA GLN A 106 -33.67 60.06 -69.20
C GLN A 106 -32.94 59.16 -70.21
N PHE A 107 -31.94 59.69 -70.93
CA PHE A 107 -31.10 58.88 -71.83
C PHE A 107 -29.82 58.31 -71.17
N ASP A 108 -29.43 58.87 -70.02
CA ASP A 108 -28.30 58.39 -69.21
C ASP A 108 -28.76 57.39 -68.13
N ASP A 109 -30.04 57.43 -67.76
CA ASP A 109 -30.64 56.53 -66.76
C ASP A 109 -30.71 55.07 -67.25
N GLU A 110 -31.10 54.80 -68.51
CA GLU A 110 -31.17 53.41 -69.01
C GLU A 110 -29.79 52.73 -69.05
N LYS A 111 -28.72 53.51 -69.31
CA LYS A 111 -27.34 53.00 -69.26
C LYS A 111 -26.87 52.83 -67.82
N LEU A 112 -27.22 53.75 -66.92
CA LEU A 112 -26.97 53.61 -65.49
C LEU A 112 -27.71 52.41 -64.90
N ASP A 113 -28.97 52.21 -65.25
CA ASP A 113 -29.78 51.06 -64.85
C ASP A 113 -29.21 49.74 -65.40
N SER A 114 -28.74 49.74 -66.66
CA SER A 114 -28.06 48.58 -67.24
C SER A 114 -26.76 48.25 -66.49
N VAL A 115 -25.92 49.25 -66.19
CA VAL A 115 -24.69 49.05 -65.41
C VAL A 115 -25.00 48.63 -63.97
N GLN A 116 -26.05 49.18 -63.37
CA GLN A 116 -26.51 48.82 -62.04
C GLN A 116 -27.04 47.38 -61.97
N LEU A 117 -27.74 46.93 -63.02
CA LEU A 117 -28.21 45.55 -63.13
C LEU A 117 -27.04 44.57 -63.26
N GLU A 118 -26.06 44.88 -64.11
CA GLU A 118 -24.83 44.06 -64.26
C GLU A 118 -24.03 44.01 -62.94
N PHE A 119 -23.90 45.15 -62.25
CA PHE A 119 -23.28 45.20 -60.93
C PHE A 119 -24.04 44.36 -59.91
N THR A 120 -25.37 44.42 -59.91
CA THR A 120 -26.23 43.61 -59.04
C THR A 120 -26.07 42.12 -59.35
N TYR A 121 -25.99 41.74 -60.63
CA TYR A 121 -25.75 40.35 -61.04
C TYR A 121 -24.37 39.85 -60.61
N LEU A 122 -23.31 40.64 -60.82
CA LEU A 122 -21.95 40.32 -60.39
C LEU A 122 -21.87 40.17 -58.86
N LEU A 123 -22.49 41.10 -58.11
CA LEU A 123 -22.51 41.05 -56.66
C LEU A 123 -23.28 39.84 -56.15
N THR A 124 -24.44 39.53 -56.74
CA THR A 124 -25.23 38.34 -56.40
C THR A 124 -24.43 37.07 -56.68
N SER A 125 -23.80 36.98 -57.86
CA SER A 125 -22.94 35.85 -58.23
C SER A 125 -21.76 35.66 -57.27
N GLN A 126 -21.11 36.75 -56.83
CA GLN A 126 -20.04 36.69 -55.84
C GLN A 126 -20.55 36.27 -54.45
N LEU A 127 -21.68 36.81 -53.99
CA LEU A 127 -22.26 36.45 -52.70
C LEU A 127 -22.71 34.99 -52.68
N ASP A 128 -23.31 34.49 -53.75
CA ASP A 128 -23.69 33.09 -53.89
C ASP A 128 -22.45 32.17 -53.91
N SER A 129 -21.38 32.56 -54.60
CA SER A 129 -20.12 31.82 -54.60
C SER A 129 -19.47 31.76 -53.21
N GLN A 130 -19.47 32.88 -52.48
CA GLN A 130 -18.96 32.93 -51.11
C GLN A 130 -19.82 32.09 -50.16
N ARG A 131 -21.15 32.18 -50.29
CA ARG A 131 -22.09 31.37 -49.51
C ARG A 131 -21.81 29.88 -49.71
N LEU A 132 -21.75 29.41 -50.95
CA LEU A 132 -21.48 28.00 -51.26
C LEU A 132 -20.11 27.55 -50.71
N TYR A 133 -19.08 28.39 -50.82
CA TYR A 133 -17.75 28.09 -50.28
C TYR A 133 -17.76 27.92 -48.76
N PHE A 134 -18.43 28.82 -48.04
CA PHE A 134 -18.49 28.73 -46.58
C PHE A 134 -19.45 27.64 -46.10
N GLU A 135 -20.55 27.37 -46.80
CA GLU A 135 -21.43 26.22 -46.52
C GLU A 135 -20.68 24.89 -46.68
N ASP A 136 -19.91 24.71 -47.76
CA ASP A 136 -19.05 23.53 -47.95
C ASP A 136 -17.95 23.43 -46.88
N LYS A 137 -17.31 24.56 -46.56
CA LYS A 137 -16.27 24.60 -45.52
C LYS A 137 -16.83 24.25 -44.13
N ILE A 138 -17.99 24.78 -43.77
CA ILE A 138 -18.69 24.44 -42.53
C ILE A 138 -19.02 22.95 -42.51
N THR A 139 -19.61 22.43 -43.59
CA THR A 139 -19.96 21.01 -43.70
C THR A 139 -18.75 20.10 -43.52
N ARG A 140 -17.60 20.42 -44.13
CA ARG A 140 -16.36 19.64 -43.96
C ARG A 140 -15.84 19.68 -42.52
N LEU A 141 -15.86 20.85 -41.89
CA LEU A 141 -15.43 21.00 -40.50
C LEU A 141 -16.36 20.23 -39.54
N GLU A 142 -17.67 20.29 -39.77
CA GLU A 142 -18.66 19.53 -39.01
C GLU A 142 -18.45 18.02 -39.18
N GLN A 143 -18.22 17.54 -40.41
CA GLN A 143 -17.92 16.13 -40.67
C GLN A 143 -16.63 15.67 -40.00
N GLN A 144 -15.57 16.49 -40.02
CA GLN A 144 -14.31 16.20 -39.34
C GLN A 144 -14.50 16.13 -37.83
N ALA A 145 -15.17 17.13 -37.24
CA ALA A 145 -15.46 17.15 -35.80
C ALA A 145 -16.31 15.95 -35.37
N LEU A 146 -17.30 15.55 -36.17
CA LEU A 146 -18.13 14.37 -35.92
C LEU A 146 -17.29 13.08 -35.99
N ALA A 147 -16.42 12.94 -36.99
CA ALA A 147 -15.55 11.77 -37.12
C ALA A 147 -14.56 11.65 -35.95
N GLU A 148 -13.90 12.75 -35.58
CA GLU A 148 -13.00 12.80 -34.42
C GLU A 148 -13.73 12.46 -33.12
N THR A 149 -14.94 13.02 -32.94
CA THR A 149 -15.76 12.74 -31.76
C THR A 149 -16.17 11.27 -31.70
N ALA A 150 -16.56 10.68 -32.82
CA ALA A 150 -16.92 9.26 -32.90
C ALA A 150 -15.72 8.34 -32.61
N GLU A 151 -14.54 8.65 -33.14
CA GLU A 151 -13.31 7.88 -32.88
C GLU A 151 -12.90 7.95 -31.40
N LEU A 152 -12.97 9.14 -30.80
CA LEU A 152 -12.69 9.34 -29.38
C LEU A 152 -13.70 8.60 -28.49
N GLN A 153 -14.99 8.63 -28.84
CA GLN A 153 -16.03 7.89 -28.15
C GLN A 153 -15.81 6.37 -28.22
N GLU A 154 -15.45 5.83 -29.39
CA GLU A 154 -15.16 4.40 -29.55
C GLU A 154 -13.96 3.98 -28.69
N LYS A 155 -12.87 4.76 -28.70
CA LYS A 155 -11.70 4.52 -27.85
C LYS A 155 -12.04 4.58 -26.37
N ALA A 156 -12.85 5.55 -25.96
CA ALA A 156 -13.31 5.67 -24.57
C ALA A 156 -14.17 4.47 -24.14
N CYS A 157 -15.10 4.02 -24.98
CA CYS A 157 -15.93 2.83 -24.72
C CYS A 157 -15.06 1.58 -24.55
N LYS A 158 -14.11 1.33 -25.46
CA LYS A 158 -13.19 0.18 -25.36
C LYS A 158 -12.36 0.22 -24.07
N ALA A 159 -11.80 1.38 -23.73
CA ALA A 159 -11.04 1.56 -22.51
C ALA A 159 -11.89 1.32 -21.24
N LEU A 160 -13.15 1.78 -21.24
CA LEU A 160 -14.08 1.54 -20.13
C LEU A 160 -14.41 0.06 -19.97
N GLU A 161 -14.68 -0.66 -21.05
CA GLU A 161 -14.95 -2.11 -21.00
C GLU A 161 -13.75 -2.90 -20.48
N GLU A 162 -12.54 -2.56 -20.94
CA GLU A 162 -11.30 -3.18 -20.43
C GLU A 162 -11.10 -2.88 -18.94
N ASN A 163 -11.34 -1.64 -18.51
CA ASN A 163 -11.24 -1.26 -17.12
C ASN A 163 -12.24 -2.05 -16.25
N GLN A 164 -13.49 -2.19 -16.69
CA GLN A 164 -14.49 -3.00 -16.00
C GLN A 164 -14.08 -4.49 -15.92
N LYS A 165 -13.55 -5.06 -17.01
CA LYS A 165 -13.03 -6.44 -17.02
C LYS A 165 -11.88 -6.62 -16.03
N LEU A 166 -10.95 -5.65 -15.98
CA LEU A 166 -9.82 -5.66 -15.05
C LEU A 166 -10.28 -5.50 -13.59
N GLN A 167 -11.23 -4.60 -13.32
CA GLN A 167 -11.83 -4.44 -12.00
C GLN A 167 -12.50 -5.74 -11.52
N GLY A 168 -13.23 -6.43 -12.39
CA GLY A 168 -13.83 -7.72 -12.09
C GLY A 168 -12.79 -8.80 -11.74
N LYS A 169 -11.72 -8.90 -12.54
CA LYS A 169 -10.59 -9.81 -12.26
C LYS A 169 -9.89 -9.48 -10.93
N LEU A 170 -9.67 -8.19 -10.66
CA LEU A 170 -9.06 -7.72 -9.41
C LEU A 170 -9.90 -8.12 -8.20
N LEU A 171 -11.22 -7.98 -8.30
CA LEU A 171 -12.15 -8.35 -7.22
C LEU A 171 -12.14 -9.87 -6.96
N LEU A 172 -12.11 -10.69 -8.01
CA LEU A 172 -12.01 -12.15 -7.87
C LEU A 172 -10.68 -12.56 -7.22
N LEU A 173 -9.55 -12.06 -7.74
CA LEU A 173 -8.23 -12.34 -7.17
C LEU A 173 -8.10 -11.87 -5.72
N THR A 174 -8.73 -10.74 -5.37
CA THR A 174 -8.74 -10.24 -3.98
C THR A 174 -9.50 -11.19 -3.06
N ARG A 175 -10.64 -11.75 -3.49
CA ARG A 175 -11.41 -12.74 -2.71
C ARG A 175 -10.66 -14.06 -2.56
N GLU A 176 -10.01 -14.53 -3.62
CA GLU A 176 -9.18 -15.74 -3.58
C GLU A 176 -8.00 -15.56 -2.64
N LYS A 177 -7.28 -14.43 -2.73
CA LYS A 177 -6.19 -14.07 -1.82
C LYS A 177 -6.66 -14.10 -0.37
N GLN A 178 -7.75 -13.42 -0.03
CA GLN A 178 -8.30 -13.42 1.33
C GLN A 178 -8.63 -14.83 1.85
N THR A 179 -9.10 -15.70 0.97
CA THR A 179 -9.40 -17.09 1.31
C THR A 179 -8.13 -17.89 1.57
N MET A 180 -7.10 -17.70 0.75
CA MET A 180 -5.79 -18.34 0.95
C MET A 180 -5.07 -17.82 2.18
N ASP A 181 -5.13 -16.51 2.46
CA ASP A 181 -4.56 -15.91 3.67
C ASP A 181 -5.20 -16.51 4.94
N LYS A 182 -6.53 -16.70 4.96
CA LYS A 182 -7.20 -17.37 6.08
C LYS A 182 -6.75 -18.82 6.25
N LYS A 183 -6.59 -19.57 5.15
CA LYS A 183 -6.08 -20.96 5.19
C LYS A 183 -4.64 -21.01 5.69
N LEU A 184 -3.80 -20.08 5.24
CA LEU A 184 -2.41 -19.96 5.69
C LEU A 184 -2.34 -19.65 7.18
N GLN A 185 -3.16 -18.73 7.69
CA GLN A 185 -3.24 -18.43 9.12
C GLN A 185 -3.67 -19.65 9.93
N GLN A 186 -4.69 -20.40 9.49
CA GLN A 186 -5.15 -21.62 10.16
C GLN A 186 -4.09 -22.73 10.16
N LEU A 187 -3.38 -22.92 9.04
CA LEU A 187 -2.29 -23.91 8.97
C LEU A 187 -1.10 -23.49 9.81
N SER A 188 -0.77 -22.20 9.83
CA SER A 188 0.30 -21.66 10.66
C SER A 188 0.00 -21.82 12.15
N SER A 189 -1.24 -21.60 12.59
CA SER A 189 -1.62 -21.79 13.99
C SER A 189 -1.57 -23.26 14.39
N LYS A 190 -2.05 -24.17 13.53
CA LYS A 190 -1.97 -25.62 13.75
C LYS A 190 -0.52 -26.10 13.80
N LEU A 191 0.32 -25.60 12.89
CA LEU A 191 1.75 -25.93 12.88
C LEU A 191 2.40 -25.50 14.20
N ALA A 192 2.13 -24.28 14.67
CA ALA A 192 2.66 -23.77 15.93
C ALA A 192 2.22 -24.60 17.14
N THR A 193 0.95 -25.01 17.22
CA THR A 193 0.47 -25.88 18.31
C THR A 193 1.13 -27.25 18.26
N THR A 194 1.18 -27.90 17.08
CA THR A 194 1.84 -29.21 16.94
C THR A 194 3.33 -29.16 17.22
N GLN A 195 3.99 -28.04 16.92
CA GLN A 195 5.40 -27.82 17.23
C GLN A 195 5.62 -27.71 18.74
N SER A 196 4.74 -27.01 19.45
CA SER A 196 4.78 -26.91 20.92
C SER A 196 4.54 -28.27 21.57
N GLU A 197 3.50 -28.99 21.14
CA GLU A 197 3.20 -30.34 21.64
C GLU A 197 4.38 -31.30 21.42
N LEU A 198 5.00 -31.27 20.24
CA LEU A 198 6.19 -32.07 19.96
C LEU A 198 7.37 -31.69 20.88
N GLN A 199 7.57 -30.41 21.17
CA GLN A 199 8.62 -29.97 22.09
C GLN A 199 8.35 -30.43 23.53
N ASP A 200 7.11 -30.33 23.98
CA ASP A 200 6.68 -30.78 25.31
C ASP A 200 6.88 -32.30 25.45
N GLU A 201 6.44 -33.08 24.45
CA GLU A 201 6.64 -34.54 24.42
C GLU A 201 8.12 -34.92 24.37
N GLN A 202 8.94 -34.22 23.59
CA GLN A 202 10.39 -34.44 23.57
C GLN A 202 11.03 -34.16 24.93
N GLN A 203 10.61 -33.09 25.60
CA GLN A 203 11.10 -32.74 26.93
C GLN A 203 10.64 -33.74 28.00
N MET A 204 9.38 -34.18 27.93
CA MET A 204 8.84 -35.23 28.79
C MET A 204 9.59 -36.54 28.59
N ASN A 205 9.79 -36.98 27.35
CA ASN A 205 10.53 -38.20 27.04
C ASN A 205 11.97 -38.15 27.58
N LYS A 206 12.66 -37.01 27.39
CA LYS A 206 14.00 -36.78 27.92
C LYS A 206 14.05 -36.89 29.45
N SER A 207 13.10 -36.28 30.15
CA SER A 207 13.06 -36.33 31.62
C SER A 207 12.73 -37.73 32.14
N LEU A 208 11.83 -38.47 31.47
CA LEU A 208 11.53 -39.88 31.79
C LEU A 208 12.74 -40.78 31.58
N GLN A 209 13.48 -40.62 30.48
CA GLN A 209 14.72 -41.39 30.25
C GLN A 209 15.76 -41.13 31.34
N GLN A 210 15.95 -39.87 31.74
CA GLN A 210 16.85 -39.52 32.84
C GLN A 210 16.40 -40.14 34.17
N ASN A 211 15.10 -40.07 34.47
CA ASN A 211 14.51 -40.66 35.67
C ASN A 211 14.70 -42.18 35.68
N GLN A 212 14.45 -42.85 34.55
CA GLN A 212 14.69 -44.27 34.36
C GLN A 212 16.15 -44.65 34.61
N GLN A 213 17.11 -43.88 34.09
CA GLN A 213 18.55 -44.10 34.33
C GLN A 213 18.91 -43.98 35.82
N VAL A 214 18.35 -42.97 36.51
CA VAL A 214 18.56 -42.80 37.95
C VAL A 214 18.02 -43.99 38.74
N TRP A 215 16.83 -44.49 38.40
CA TRP A 215 16.27 -45.67 39.05
C TRP A 215 17.05 -46.94 38.75
N GLN A 216 17.50 -47.15 37.52
CA GLN A 216 18.36 -48.27 37.17
C GLN A 216 19.65 -48.24 37.99
N THR A 217 20.28 -47.07 38.12
CA THR A 217 21.50 -46.90 38.93
C THR A 217 21.24 -47.19 40.41
N LYS A 218 20.13 -46.67 40.97
CA LYS A 218 19.74 -46.94 42.36
C LYS A 218 19.46 -48.43 42.56
N PHE A 219 18.71 -49.05 41.66
CA PHE A 219 18.40 -50.48 41.71
C PHE A 219 19.69 -51.31 41.71
N GLN A 220 20.62 -51.06 40.79
CA GLN A 220 21.93 -51.72 40.75
C GLN A 220 22.73 -51.51 42.05
N SER A 221 22.68 -50.31 42.63
CA SER A 221 23.37 -50.03 43.90
C SER A 221 22.77 -50.79 45.07
N LEU A 222 21.44 -50.88 45.15
CA LEU A 222 20.73 -51.64 46.17
C LEU A 222 20.94 -53.14 46.00
N GLU A 223 20.89 -53.64 44.77
CA GLU A 223 21.16 -55.04 44.44
C GLU A 223 22.59 -55.43 44.87
N LYS A 224 23.57 -54.57 44.62
CA LYS A 224 24.95 -54.77 45.09
C LYS A 224 25.03 -54.80 46.62
N GLN A 225 24.42 -53.84 47.32
CA GLN A 225 24.40 -53.81 48.79
C GLN A 225 23.70 -55.03 49.38
N PHE A 226 22.60 -55.47 48.76
CA PHE A 226 21.87 -56.66 49.18
C PHE A 226 22.71 -57.92 49.02
N ASN A 227 23.41 -58.08 47.89
CA ASN A 227 24.33 -59.20 47.69
C ASN A 227 25.50 -59.16 48.68
N GLU A 228 26.11 -58.00 48.92
CA GLU A 228 27.18 -57.86 49.92
C GLU A 228 26.70 -58.21 51.33
N TYR A 229 25.47 -57.83 51.71
CA TYR A 229 24.87 -58.19 52.98
C TYR A 229 24.56 -59.69 53.06
N LYS A 230 24.00 -60.25 51.99
CA LYS A 230 23.72 -61.68 51.87
C LYS A 230 25.00 -62.51 52.02
N ASP A 231 26.06 -62.16 51.31
CA ASP A 231 27.36 -62.84 51.39
C ASP A 231 27.97 -62.77 52.80
N LYS A 232 27.83 -61.63 53.49
CA LYS A 232 28.25 -61.51 54.90
C LYS A 232 27.45 -62.43 55.81
N LYS A 233 26.13 -62.46 55.63
CA LYS A 233 25.25 -63.33 56.43
C LYS A 233 25.50 -64.79 56.15
N ASP A 234 25.71 -65.19 54.90
CA ASP A 234 26.03 -66.57 54.52
C ASP A 234 27.37 -67.02 55.13
N LYS A 235 28.38 -66.13 55.18
CA LYS A 235 29.65 -66.39 55.90
C LYS A 235 29.45 -66.54 57.40
N GLU A 236 28.76 -65.61 58.05
CA GLU A 236 28.43 -65.73 59.48
C GLU A 236 27.67 -67.03 59.77
N LEU A 237 26.78 -67.45 58.87
CA LEU A 237 26.02 -68.69 59.00
C LEU A 237 26.93 -69.92 58.83
N GLU A 238 27.90 -69.88 57.92
CA GLU A 238 28.88 -70.95 57.76
C GLU A 238 29.84 -71.04 58.95
N ASP A 239 30.36 -69.91 59.44
CA ASP A 239 31.21 -69.84 60.63
C ASP A 239 30.45 -70.41 61.86
N VAL A 240 29.18 -70.04 62.03
CA VAL A 240 28.33 -70.56 63.12
C VAL A 240 28.04 -72.06 62.94
N LYS A 241 27.86 -72.54 61.70
CA LYS A 241 27.72 -73.98 61.42
C LYS A 241 29.02 -74.73 61.70
N GLU A 242 30.18 -74.17 61.39
CA GLU A 242 31.49 -74.75 61.73
C GLU A 242 31.67 -74.82 63.23
N GLN A 243 31.38 -73.74 63.96
CA GLN A 243 31.38 -73.75 65.42
C GLN A 243 30.43 -74.81 66.00
N LEU A 244 29.23 -74.96 65.43
CA LEU A 244 28.30 -76.01 65.84
C LEU A 244 28.86 -77.40 65.55
N ARG A 245 29.49 -77.62 64.38
CA ARG A 245 30.17 -78.88 64.03
C ARG A 245 31.29 -79.18 65.02
N ASP A 246 32.11 -78.21 65.37
CA ASP A 246 33.21 -78.36 66.33
C ASP A 246 32.71 -78.68 67.74
N VAL A 247 31.65 -78.00 68.19
CA VAL A 247 31.00 -78.28 69.48
C VAL A 247 30.37 -79.68 69.48
N MET A 248 29.70 -80.07 68.40
CA MET A 248 29.15 -81.42 68.25
C MET A 248 30.27 -82.47 68.26
N PHE A 249 31.36 -82.25 67.54
CA PHE A 249 32.53 -83.13 67.54
C PHE A 249 33.17 -83.24 68.93
N PHE A 250 33.31 -82.12 69.64
CA PHE A 250 33.83 -82.12 71.02
C PHE A 250 32.93 -82.93 71.95
N LEU A 251 31.60 -82.76 71.87
CA LEU A 251 30.65 -83.53 72.69
C LEU A 251 30.67 -85.03 72.36
N GLU A 252 30.78 -85.36 71.07
CA GLU A 252 30.85 -86.75 70.61
C GLU A 252 32.17 -87.41 71.02
N ALA A 253 33.30 -86.70 70.87
CA ALA A 253 34.61 -87.12 71.36
C ALA A 253 34.63 -87.27 72.89
N GLN A 254 34.04 -86.32 73.64
CA GLN A 254 33.92 -86.41 75.10
C GLN A 254 33.09 -87.63 75.51
N LYS A 255 31.98 -87.90 74.81
CA LYS A 255 31.16 -89.09 75.03
C LYS A 255 31.96 -90.38 74.74
N GLN A 256 32.68 -90.42 73.62
CA GLN A 256 33.47 -91.58 73.21
C GLN A 256 34.68 -91.84 74.13
N ILE A 257 35.34 -90.79 74.63
CA ILE A 257 36.39 -90.88 75.68
C ILE A 257 35.77 -91.40 76.99
N SER A 258 34.58 -90.95 77.37
CA SER A 258 33.88 -91.43 78.57
C SER A 258 33.41 -92.88 78.48
N GLU A 259 33.17 -93.39 77.27
CA GLU A 259 32.77 -94.77 76.99
C GLU A 259 33.98 -95.72 76.75
N SER A 260 35.20 -95.19 76.59
CA SER A 260 36.43 -95.97 76.38
C SER A 260 37.09 -96.43 77.69
N ALA A 261 37.84 -97.53 77.64
CA ALA A 261 38.40 -98.20 78.82
C ALA A 261 39.66 -97.51 79.42
N ASP A 262 40.36 -96.66 78.64
CA ASP A 262 41.64 -96.04 79.01
C ASP A 262 41.48 -94.55 79.38
N ARG A 263 40.48 -94.27 80.22
CA ARG A 263 40.05 -92.91 80.54
C ARG A 263 41.09 -92.07 81.29
N ASP A 264 41.92 -92.71 82.11
CA ASP A 264 42.86 -92.03 83.01
C ASP A 264 44.20 -91.67 82.33
N GLU A 265 44.61 -92.39 81.27
CA GLU A 265 45.87 -92.11 80.56
C GLU A 265 45.75 -90.94 79.56
N ILE A 266 44.57 -90.69 79.02
CA ILE A 266 44.32 -89.65 78.00
C ILE A 266 44.15 -88.26 78.65
N ALA A 267 43.75 -88.18 79.91
CA ALA A 267 43.48 -86.92 80.62
C ALA A 267 44.74 -86.07 80.90
N GLU A 268 45.94 -86.67 80.90
CA GLU A 268 47.22 -85.99 81.16
C GLU A 268 48.00 -85.62 79.89
N GLY A 269 47.42 -85.84 78.70
CA GLY A 269 48.05 -85.55 77.42
C GLY A 269 48.19 -84.05 77.12
N ARG A 270 49.41 -83.51 77.24
CA ARG A 270 49.73 -82.12 76.87
C ARG A 270 50.01 -81.98 75.37
N ILE A 271 49.09 -81.34 74.63
CA ILE A 271 49.26 -81.01 73.21
C ILE A 271 50.04 -79.70 73.07
N VAL A 272 51.21 -79.75 72.42
CA VAL A 272 52.05 -78.59 72.10
C VAL A 272 51.82 -78.20 70.64
N ILE A 273 51.22 -77.04 70.41
CA ILE A 273 51.06 -76.46 69.07
C ILE A 273 52.31 -75.61 68.78
N GLY A 274 53.08 -76.00 67.76
CA GLY A 274 54.27 -75.26 67.31
C GLY A 274 53.91 -73.96 66.60
N GLU A 275 54.66 -72.91 66.92
CA GLU A 275 54.56 -71.55 66.38
C GLU A 275 54.96 -71.49 64.90
N ALA A 276 54.13 -70.88 64.04
CA ALA A 276 54.46 -70.59 62.64
C ALA A 276 54.51 -69.07 62.39
N ALA A 277 55.55 -68.65 61.66
CA ALA A 277 56.08 -67.30 61.50
C ALA A 277 55.22 -66.28 60.71
N PRO A 278 55.50 -64.95 60.78
CA PRO A 278 54.80 -63.90 60.03
C PRO A 278 55.55 -63.52 58.71
N PRO A 279 55.12 -62.52 57.91
CA PRO A 279 54.33 -62.66 56.67
C PRO A 279 55.08 -62.24 55.38
N SER A 280 54.68 -62.72 54.21
CA SER A 280 55.15 -62.21 52.91
C SER A 280 54.06 -61.39 52.21
N GLY A 281 54.31 -60.09 52.06
CA GLY A 281 53.43 -59.18 51.33
C GLY A 281 53.46 -59.38 49.82
N SER A 282 52.44 -58.86 49.15
CA SER A 282 52.50 -58.53 47.73
C SER A 282 51.81 -57.19 47.46
N SER A 283 52.59 -56.34 46.80
CA SER A 283 52.30 -55.01 46.27
C SER A 283 51.40 -55.05 45.04
N ALA A 284 50.56 -54.03 44.85
CA ALA A 284 50.20 -53.38 43.56
C ALA A 284 48.96 -52.50 43.82
N SER A 285 48.71 -51.35 43.21
CA SER A 285 49.46 -50.46 42.32
C SER A 285 48.54 -49.24 42.12
N ALA A 286 49.11 -48.04 42.13
CA ALA A 286 48.41 -46.80 41.82
C ALA A 286 47.75 -46.86 40.42
N ARG A 287 46.47 -46.46 40.30
CA ARG A 287 45.86 -46.15 39.00
C ARG A 287 45.41 -44.70 38.95
N LYS A 288 46.10 -44.01 38.05
CA LYS A 288 46.06 -42.60 37.67
C LYS A 288 44.67 -42.15 37.21
N GLU A 289 44.19 -41.09 37.86
CA GLU A 289 43.16 -40.15 37.43
C GLU A 289 43.36 -39.74 35.96
N ARG A 290 42.32 -39.84 35.13
CA ARG A 290 42.31 -39.19 33.81
C ARG A 290 40.92 -38.62 33.49
N ARG A 291 40.74 -37.36 33.91
CA ARG A 291 39.78 -36.40 33.35
C ARG A 291 39.78 -36.46 31.81
N ARG A 292 38.60 -36.56 31.20
CA ARG A 292 38.34 -36.03 29.86
C ARG A 292 37.02 -35.26 29.86
N ARG A 293 37.17 -33.94 29.71
CA ARG A 293 36.12 -32.97 29.40
C ARG A 293 35.72 -33.09 27.93
N HIS A 294 34.42 -32.95 27.69
CA HIS A 294 33.75 -32.29 26.56
C HIS A 294 34.57 -31.96 25.30
N ARG A 295 34.09 -32.46 24.16
CA ARG A 295 33.67 -31.62 23.04
C ARG A 295 32.54 -32.32 22.30
#